data_AF-A0AAW1GST8-F1
#
_entry.id   AF-A0AAW1GST8-F1
#
_cell.length_a   1.000
_cell.length_b   1.000
_cell.length_c   1.000
_cell.angle_alpha   90.00
_cell.angle_beta   90.00
_cell.angle_gamma   90.00
#
_symmetry.space_group_name_H-M   'P 1'
#
loop_
_entity.id
_entity.type
_entity.pdbx_description
1 polymer ?
#
loop_
_entity_poly.entity_id
_entity_poly.type
_entity_poly.pdbx_seq_one_letter_code
_entity_poly.pdbx_strand_id
1 'polypeptide(L)'
;MKLRLVRNPSISDKSVLWTASEDQGDGYTFISTTNDDGVVMDASQGYIRDGTIVSINSNVGTETEYWKLSRYGSPYRRLFCRASGRDGFYCVGIQDGKLILTRPVDGDRTQLWCKDSYEIGFVLVHVDTSKLVRYKGVQEQLELVNKPSCLDQSLLWTPSKRDDGILIRTLNNDNVVMDVAKGGIVEGVPVIIGQQSYSMSQTWFFSM
;
A
#
# COMPACT_ATOMS: atom_id res chain seq x y z
N MET A 1 -13.42 -27.72 -13.17
CA MET A 1 -12.47 -28.64 -12.47
C MET A 1 -11.98 -27.96 -11.19
N LYS A 2 -11.61 -28.69 -10.12
CA LYS A 2 -11.21 -28.07 -8.84
C LYS A 2 -9.69 -27.86 -8.77
N LEU A 3 -9.28 -26.68 -8.32
CA LEU A 3 -7.89 -26.36 -8.00
C LEU A 3 -7.41 -27.20 -6.80
N ARG A 4 -6.13 -27.55 -6.78
CA ARG A 4 -5.48 -28.24 -5.66
C ARG A 4 -4.13 -27.62 -5.36
N LEU A 5 -3.70 -27.71 -4.11
CA LEU A 5 -2.34 -27.35 -3.73
C LEU A 5 -1.37 -28.48 -4.12
N VAL A 6 -0.27 -28.13 -4.79
CA VAL A 6 0.82 -29.04 -5.12
C VAL A 6 2.07 -28.58 -4.38
N ARG A 7 2.74 -29.50 -3.66
CA ARG A 7 4.00 -29.21 -2.96
C ARG A 7 5.17 -29.72 -3.78
N ASN A 8 6.22 -28.90 -3.90
CA ASN A 8 7.45 -29.21 -4.66
C ASN A 8 7.19 -29.77 -6.07
N PRO A 9 6.44 -29.04 -6.93
CA PRO A 9 6.23 -29.48 -8.30
C PRO A 9 7.58 -29.56 -9.05
N SER A 10 7.71 -30.53 -9.96
CA SER A 10 8.85 -30.54 -10.87
C SER A 10 8.74 -29.36 -11.82
N ILE A 11 9.88 -28.90 -12.36
CA ILE A 11 9.91 -27.83 -13.36
C ILE A 11 9.13 -28.17 -14.65
N SER A 12 8.86 -29.46 -14.86
CA SER A 12 8.08 -29.98 -15.99
C SER A 12 6.56 -30.08 -15.73
N ASP A 13 6.10 -29.85 -14.49
CA ASP A 13 4.68 -29.92 -14.16
C ASP A 13 3.95 -28.67 -14.65
N LYS A 14 3.34 -28.76 -15.84
CA LYS A 14 2.58 -27.65 -16.42
C LYS A 14 1.29 -27.33 -15.67
N SER A 15 0.79 -28.22 -14.80
CA SER A 15 -0.45 -27.99 -14.05
C SER A 15 -0.34 -26.90 -12.98
N VAL A 16 0.89 -26.47 -12.67
CA VAL A 16 1.18 -25.34 -11.77
C VAL A 16 1.61 -24.07 -12.51
N LEU A 17 1.66 -24.10 -13.85
CA LEU A 17 2.06 -22.95 -14.67
C LEU A 17 0.81 -22.23 -15.20
N TRP A 18 0.83 -20.91 -15.06
CA TRP A 18 -0.28 -20.01 -15.40
C TRP A 18 0.23 -18.86 -16.26
N THR A 19 -0.63 -18.32 -17.10
CA THR A 19 -0.38 -17.09 -17.85
C THR A 19 -1.44 -16.05 -17.53
N ALA A 20 -1.07 -14.77 -17.58
CA ALA A 20 -2.00 -13.66 -17.48
C ALA A 20 -2.16 -13.02 -18.86
N SER A 21 -3.40 -12.69 -19.25
CA SER A 21 -3.64 -11.91 -20.47
C SER A 21 -3.15 -10.47 -20.32
N GLU A 22 -3.15 -9.72 -21.43
CA GLU A 22 -3.11 -8.26 -21.37
C GLU A 22 -4.27 -7.71 -20.52
N ASP A 23 -4.13 -6.46 -20.07
CA ASP A 23 -5.18 -5.75 -19.34
C ASP A 23 -6.44 -5.65 -20.21
N GLN A 24 -7.56 -6.09 -19.66
CA GLN A 24 -8.88 -6.08 -20.30
C GLN A 24 -9.67 -4.81 -19.94
N GLY A 25 -9.11 -3.95 -19.08
CA GLY A 25 -9.72 -2.72 -18.56
C GLY A 25 -9.60 -2.64 -17.04
N ASP A 26 -9.39 -1.43 -16.51
CA ASP A 26 -9.30 -1.14 -15.07
C ASP A 26 -8.29 -2.00 -14.27
N GLY A 27 -7.28 -2.58 -14.95
CA GLY A 27 -6.26 -3.44 -14.36
C GLY A 27 -6.72 -4.88 -14.11
N TYR A 28 -7.72 -5.36 -14.83
CA TYR A 28 -8.21 -6.74 -14.77
C TYR A 28 -7.66 -7.58 -15.92
N THR A 29 -7.34 -8.84 -15.64
CA THR A 29 -6.76 -9.79 -16.60
C THR A 29 -7.42 -11.16 -16.46
N PHE A 30 -7.36 -11.99 -17.51
CA PHE A 30 -7.64 -13.42 -17.41
C PHE A 30 -6.40 -14.16 -16.92
N ILE A 31 -6.58 -15.05 -15.95
CA ILE A 31 -5.52 -15.98 -15.51
C ILE A 31 -5.83 -17.36 -16.09
N SER A 32 -5.04 -17.80 -17.07
CA SER A 32 -5.29 -19.02 -17.83
C SER A 32 -4.28 -20.11 -17.49
N THR A 33 -4.72 -21.36 -17.64
CA THR A 33 -3.79 -22.50 -17.59
C THR A 33 -2.86 -22.47 -18.80
N THR A 34 -1.66 -23.04 -18.69
CA THR A 34 -0.72 -23.13 -19.83
C THR A 34 -0.83 -24.43 -20.62
N ASN A 35 -1.64 -25.38 -20.14
CA ASN A 35 -1.81 -26.70 -20.73
C ASN A 35 -3.08 -26.83 -21.57
N ASP A 36 -4.10 -26.02 -21.31
CA ASP A 36 -5.38 -26.04 -22.02
C ASP A 36 -5.78 -24.63 -22.49
N ASP A 37 -5.79 -24.43 -23.81
CA ASP A 37 -6.21 -23.17 -24.42
C ASP A 37 -7.69 -22.91 -24.16
N GLY A 38 -8.03 -21.68 -23.79
CA GLY A 38 -9.41 -21.28 -23.51
C GLY A 38 -9.93 -21.74 -22.14
N VAL A 39 -9.07 -22.19 -21.22
CA VAL A 39 -9.43 -22.49 -19.83
C VAL A 39 -8.85 -21.45 -18.87
N VAL A 40 -9.73 -20.79 -18.11
CA VAL A 40 -9.40 -19.67 -17.21
C VAL A 40 -9.79 -19.96 -15.76
N MET A 41 -9.14 -19.24 -14.84
CA MET A 41 -9.51 -19.17 -13.44
C MET A 41 -10.84 -18.41 -13.28
N ASP A 42 -11.76 -18.98 -12.52
CA ASP A 42 -13.14 -18.51 -12.39
C ASP A 42 -13.63 -18.65 -10.95
N ALA A 43 -14.20 -17.56 -10.42
CA ALA A 43 -14.96 -17.57 -9.17
C ALA A 43 -16.32 -18.25 -9.40
N SER A 44 -16.37 -19.54 -9.10
CA SER A 44 -17.46 -20.44 -9.53
C SER A 44 -18.86 -20.03 -9.08
N GLN A 45 -19.86 -20.55 -9.81
CA GLN A 45 -21.31 -20.44 -9.57
C GLN A 45 -21.97 -19.12 -9.99
N GLY A 46 -21.26 -18.23 -10.69
CA GLY A 46 -21.86 -17.04 -11.30
C GLY A 46 -22.29 -15.96 -10.30
N TYR A 47 -21.84 -16.05 -9.05
CA TYR A 47 -21.98 -14.99 -8.05
C TYR A 47 -20.81 -15.02 -7.05
N ILE A 48 -20.34 -13.85 -6.66
CA ILE A 48 -19.19 -13.67 -5.78
C ILE A 48 -19.69 -13.35 -4.37
N ARG A 49 -19.35 -14.20 -3.39
CA ARG A 49 -19.57 -13.98 -1.96
C ARG A 49 -18.46 -14.63 -1.13
N ASP A 50 -18.41 -14.33 0.15
CA ASP A 50 -17.50 -15.00 1.07
C ASP A 50 -17.68 -16.52 1.01
N GLY A 51 -16.56 -17.23 0.80
CA GLY A 51 -16.55 -18.68 0.61
C GLY A 51 -16.84 -19.17 -0.82
N THR A 52 -17.01 -18.28 -1.80
CA THR A 52 -17.07 -18.68 -3.23
C THR A 52 -15.79 -19.46 -3.59
N ILE A 53 -15.98 -20.62 -4.20
CA ILE A 53 -14.87 -21.51 -4.58
C ILE A 53 -14.24 -20.98 -5.87
N VAL A 54 -12.91 -20.89 -5.90
CA VAL A 54 -12.15 -20.62 -7.12
C VAL A 54 -11.90 -21.94 -7.86
N SER A 55 -12.18 -21.94 -9.16
CA SER A 55 -12.08 -23.11 -10.04
C SER A 55 -11.47 -22.75 -11.39
N ILE A 56 -11.38 -23.74 -12.29
CA ILE A 56 -11.07 -23.49 -13.71
C ILE A 56 -12.24 -23.95 -14.58
N ASN A 57 -12.57 -23.13 -15.58
CA ASN A 57 -13.66 -23.34 -16.53
C ASN A 57 -13.27 -22.82 -17.94
N SER A 58 -14.05 -23.21 -18.95
CA SER A 58 -13.94 -22.63 -20.28
C SER A 58 -14.23 -21.14 -20.24
N ASN A 59 -13.36 -20.35 -20.85
CA ASN A 59 -13.49 -18.89 -20.91
C ASN A 59 -14.77 -18.50 -21.66
N VAL A 60 -15.71 -17.89 -20.94
CA VAL A 60 -16.97 -17.40 -21.50
C VAL A 60 -17.09 -15.87 -21.43
N GLY A 61 -16.09 -15.17 -20.88
CA GLY A 61 -16.01 -13.71 -20.82
C GLY A 61 -16.89 -13.07 -19.75
N THR A 62 -17.17 -13.77 -18.67
CA THR A 62 -17.99 -13.31 -17.54
C THR A 62 -17.17 -12.55 -16.51
N GLU A 63 -17.81 -11.64 -15.75
CA GLU A 63 -17.16 -10.82 -14.72
C GLU A 63 -16.43 -11.66 -13.63
N THR A 64 -16.82 -12.92 -13.42
CA THR A 64 -16.20 -13.83 -12.42
C THR A 64 -14.86 -14.42 -12.87
N GLU A 65 -14.48 -14.22 -14.13
CA GLU A 65 -13.22 -14.70 -14.74
C GLU A 65 -12.14 -13.62 -14.77
N TYR A 66 -12.48 -12.38 -14.42
CA TYR A 66 -11.56 -11.25 -14.39
C TYR A 66 -10.87 -11.13 -13.03
N TRP A 67 -9.55 -11.13 -13.04
CA TRP A 67 -8.73 -11.04 -11.84
C TRP A 67 -7.89 -9.78 -11.84
N LYS A 68 -7.82 -9.12 -10.68
CA LYS A 68 -6.87 -8.05 -10.45
C LYS A 68 -5.72 -8.56 -9.58
N LEU A 69 -4.57 -8.76 -10.20
CA LEU A 69 -3.34 -9.08 -9.49
C LEU A 69 -2.80 -7.81 -8.82
N SER A 70 -3.28 -7.54 -7.62
CA SER A 70 -2.66 -6.52 -6.79
C SER A 70 -1.38 -7.08 -6.19
N ARG A 71 -0.28 -6.33 -6.28
CA ARG A 71 0.93 -6.64 -5.51
C ARG A 71 0.57 -6.57 -4.04
N TYR A 72 0.40 -7.72 -3.40
CA TYR A 72 0.33 -7.79 -1.95
C TYR A 72 1.72 -7.42 -1.42
N GLY A 73 1.88 -6.18 -0.97
CA GLY A 73 3.11 -5.71 -0.35
C GLY A 73 4.04 -4.90 -1.26
N SER A 74 3.86 -3.58 -1.24
CA SER A 74 4.99 -2.80 -0.69
C SER A 74 5.14 -3.29 0.74
N PRO A 75 6.29 -3.82 1.21
CA PRO A 75 6.31 -4.52 2.48
C PRO A 75 5.71 -3.62 3.56
N TYR A 76 4.89 -4.21 4.42
CA TYR A 76 4.32 -3.49 5.55
C TYR A 76 5.48 -3.03 6.40
N ARG A 77 5.72 -1.72 6.37
CA ARG A 77 6.90 -1.11 6.98
C ARG A 77 6.44 -0.10 8.00
N ARG A 78 7.22 0.03 9.07
CA ARG A 78 7.09 1.19 9.95
C ARG A 78 7.72 2.39 9.26
N LEU A 79 7.08 3.55 9.37
CA LEU A 79 7.62 4.82 8.88
C LEU A 79 8.27 5.55 10.05
N PHE A 80 9.60 5.57 10.11
CA PHE A 80 10.35 6.17 11.20
C PHE A 80 10.69 7.63 10.92
N CYS A 81 10.66 8.45 11.97
CA CYS A 81 11.17 9.82 11.92
C CYS A 81 12.68 9.82 12.21
N ARG A 82 13.48 10.43 11.34
CA ARG A 82 14.94 10.48 11.48
C ARG A 82 15.41 11.25 12.72
N ALA A 83 14.65 12.22 13.18
CA ALA A 83 14.93 12.93 14.42
C ALA A 83 14.84 12.03 15.67
N SER A 84 14.22 10.84 15.56
CA SER A 84 14.25 9.79 16.58
C SER A 84 15.51 8.91 16.53
N GLY A 85 16.60 9.39 15.94
CA GLY A 85 17.84 8.63 15.80
C GLY A 85 17.85 7.71 14.59
N ARG A 86 19.03 7.13 14.30
CA ARG A 86 19.21 6.19 13.18
C ARG A 86 18.58 4.83 13.44
N ASP A 87 18.47 4.44 14.71
CA ASP A 87 17.91 3.16 15.13
C ASP A 87 16.36 3.19 15.23
N GLY A 88 15.74 4.36 15.03
CA GLY A 88 14.28 4.49 14.93
C GLY A 88 13.54 4.37 16.27
N PHE A 89 13.71 5.33 17.18
CA PHE A 89 12.99 5.29 18.47
C PHE A 89 11.49 5.62 18.34
N TYR A 90 11.07 6.31 17.27
CA TYR A 90 9.67 6.64 17.02
C TYR A 90 9.28 6.44 15.56
N CYS A 91 8.16 5.74 15.36
CA CYS A 91 7.50 5.57 14.07
C CYS A 91 6.13 6.25 14.04
N VAL A 92 5.61 6.46 12.84
CA VAL A 92 4.24 6.90 12.63
C VAL A 92 3.30 5.75 12.97
N GLY A 93 2.35 6.01 13.86
CA GLY A 93 1.24 5.11 14.18
C GLY A 93 -0.08 5.86 14.25
N ILE A 94 -1.14 5.15 14.58
CA ILE A 94 -2.48 5.72 14.73
C ILE A 94 -2.96 5.56 16.15
N GLN A 95 -3.43 6.66 16.73
CA GLN A 95 -4.14 6.68 18.00
C GLN A 95 -5.37 7.58 17.86
N ASP A 96 -6.54 7.11 18.26
CA ASP A 96 -7.81 7.85 18.18
C ASP A 96 -8.09 8.47 16.79
N GLY A 97 -7.76 7.71 15.73
CA GLY A 97 -7.95 8.13 14.33
C GLY A 97 -6.94 9.18 13.82
N LYS A 98 -5.93 9.53 14.62
CA LYS A 98 -4.92 10.53 14.34
C LYS A 98 -3.56 9.91 14.08
N LEU A 99 -2.82 10.46 13.13
CA LEU A 99 -1.42 10.10 12.92
C LEU A 99 -0.54 10.77 13.97
N ILE A 100 0.23 9.95 14.69
CA ILE A 100 1.11 10.39 15.77
C ILE A 100 2.48 9.68 15.67
N LEU A 101 3.48 10.24 16.34
CA LEU A 101 4.67 9.48 16.71
C LEU A 101 4.37 8.54 17.87
N THR A 102 4.79 7.28 17.73
CA THR A 102 4.71 6.28 18.78
C THR A 102 5.97 5.41 18.80
N ARG A 103 6.23 4.75 19.93
CA ARG A 103 7.32 3.79 20.02
C ARG A 103 6.98 2.54 19.21
N PRO A 104 7.95 1.94 18.51
CA PRO A 104 7.71 0.72 17.75
C PRO A 104 7.33 -0.42 18.71
N VAL A 105 6.18 -1.05 18.48
CA VAL A 105 5.71 -2.22 19.24
C VAL A 105 5.55 -3.39 18.28
N ASP A 106 6.19 -4.51 18.57
CA ASP A 106 6.14 -5.69 17.71
C ASP A 106 4.74 -6.30 17.65
N GLY A 107 4.32 -6.64 16.42
CA GLY A 107 2.97 -7.11 16.14
C GLY A 107 1.90 -6.01 16.09
N ASP A 108 2.20 -4.77 16.47
CA ASP A 108 1.24 -3.67 16.40
C ASP A 108 1.01 -3.22 14.96
N ARG A 109 -0.15 -3.62 14.42
CA ARG A 109 -0.56 -3.33 13.05
C ARG A 109 -0.94 -1.88 12.84
N THR A 110 -1.23 -1.12 13.91
CA THR A 110 -1.57 0.32 13.84
C THR A 110 -0.38 1.20 13.44
N GLN A 111 0.82 0.62 13.41
CA GLN A 111 2.09 1.27 13.09
C GLN A 111 2.61 0.89 11.70
N LEU A 112 1.85 0.07 10.96
CA LEU A 112 2.29 -0.49 9.69
C LEU A 112 1.67 0.26 8.52
N TRP A 113 2.52 0.56 7.54
CA TRP A 113 2.19 1.33 6.36
C TRP A 113 2.60 0.61 5.09
N CYS A 114 1.81 0.79 4.04
CA CYS A 114 2.14 0.37 2.69
C CYS A 114 2.31 1.63 1.83
N LYS A 115 3.43 1.68 1.10
CA LYS A 115 3.68 2.68 0.06
C LYS A 115 3.16 2.14 -1.27
N ASP A 116 1.94 2.51 -1.67
CA ASP A 116 1.34 2.09 -2.93
C ASP A 116 1.70 3.10 -4.03
N SER A 117 2.49 2.65 -5.01
CA SER A 117 3.23 3.52 -5.92
C SER A 117 2.51 3.74 -7.24
N TYR A 118 2.55 4.98 -7.71
CA TYR A 118 2.00 5.48 -8.96
C TYR A 118 3.15 6.10 -9.78
N GLU A 119 2.91 6.35 -11.07
CA GLU A 119 3.91 6.97 -11.95
C GLU A 119 4.44 8.31 -11.40
N ILE A 120 3.53 9.11 -10.82
CA ILE A 120 3.82 10.47 -10.34
C ILE A 120 4.10 10.55 -8.83
N GLY A 121 4.08 9.43 -8.10
CA GLY A 121 4.20 9.47 -6.65
C GLY A 121 3.73 8.19 -5.96
N PHE A 122 3.16 8.33 -4.77
CA PHE A 122 2.56 7.21 -4.04
C PHE A 122 1.41 7.69 -3.15
N VAL A 123 0.52 6.77 -2.80
CA VAL A 123 -0.40 6.95 -1.66
C VAL A 123 0.17 6.20 -0.46
N LEU A 124 0.03 6.78 0.74
CA LEU A 124 0.42 6.14 1.98
C LEU A 124 -0.82 5.46 2.57
N VAL A 125 -0.78 4.12 2.66
CA VAL A 125 -1.92 3.29 3.07
C VAL A 125 -1.65 2.73 4.46
N HIS A 126 -2.60 2.93 5.38
CA HIS A 126 -2.56 2.26 6.67
C HIS A 126 -2.98 0.80 6.52
N VAL A 127 -2.16 -0.12 7.01
CA VAL A 127 -2.30 -1.55 6.73
C VAL A 127 -3.53 -2.16 7.39
N ASP A 128 -3.87 -1.75 8.61
CA ASP A 128 -4.97 -2.37 9.34
C ASP A 128 -6.34 -1.87 8.88
N THR A 129 -6.45 -0.57 8.58
CA THR A 129 -7.73 0.06 8.22
C THR A 129 -7.94 0.23 6.73
N SER A 130 -6.92 -0.03 5.91
CA SER A 130 -6.89 0.27 4.47
C SER A 130 -7.18 1.74 4.11
N LYS A 131 -7.09 2.65 5.08
CA LYS A 131 -7.30 4.09 4.87
C LYS A 131 -6.07 4.75 4.30
N LEU A 132 -6.28 5.82 3.53
CA LEU A 132 -5.25 6.63 2.91
C LEU A 132 -4.93 7.84 3.77
N VAL A 133 -3.68 8.28 3.74
CA VAL A 133 -3.25 9.52 4.38
C VAL A 133 -3.50 10.72 3.45
N ARG A 134 -4.32 11.66 3.93
CA ARG A 134 -4.67 12.92 3.27
C ARG A 134 -4.01 14.10 3.96
N TYR A 135 -3.54 15.06 3.16
CA TYR A 135 -3.17 16.39 3.64
C TYR A 135 -4.23 17.45 3.34
N LYS A 136 -4.32 18.50 4.16
CA LYS A 136 -5.27 19.61 3.97
C LYS A 136 -4.58 20.95 3.72
N GLY A 137 -3.57 21.26 4.53
CA GLY A 137 -2.87 22.54 4.49
C GLY A 137 -1.66 22.53 5.40
N VAL A 138 -0.87 23.60 5.34
CA VAL A 138 0.31 23.78 6.18
C VAL A 138 -0.10 23.93 7.65
N GLN A 139 0.64 23.28 8.54
CA GLN A 139 0.39 23.15 9.98
C GLN A 139 -0.86 22.35 10.37
N GLU A 140 -1.59 21.80 9.41
CA GLU A 140 -2.72 20.90 9.68
C GLU A 140 -2.25 19.48 9.94
N GLN A 141 -3.00 18.78 10.79
CA GLN A 141 -2.80 17.36 11.02
C GLN A 141 -3.22 16.53 9.80
N LEU A 142 -2.50 15.44 9.56
CA LEU A 142 -2.85 14.48 8.52
C LEU A 142 -4.09 13.68 8.90
N GLU A 143 -4.91 13.38 7.89
CA GLU A 143 -6.17 12.66 8.07
C GLU A 143 -6.15 11.28 7.43
N LEU A 144 -6.88 10.35 8.03
CA LEU A 144 -7.15 9.04 7.45
C LEU A 144 -8.51 9.04 6.78
N VAL A 145 -8.52 8.76 5.48
CA VAL A 145 -9.75 8.73 4.69
C VAL A 145 -9.93 7.39 4.01
N ASN A 146 -11.18 7.00 3.78
CA ASN A 146 -11.47 5.84 2.94
C ASN A 146 -10.95 6.09 1.52
N LYS A 147 -10.52 5.03 0.84
CA LYS A 147 -10.11 5.13 -0.56
C LYS A 147 -11.26 5.68 -1.41
N PRO A 148 -11.11 6.86 -2.04
CA PRO A 148 -12.13 7.39 -2.94
C PRO A 148 -12.14 6.61 -4.27
N SER A 149 -13.20 6.78 -5.05
CA SER A 149 -13.30 6.23 -6.41
C SER A 149 -12.27 6.84 -7.37
N CYS A 150 -11.92 8.12 -7.16
CA CYS A 150 -10.85 8.82 -7.86
C CYS A 150 -9.87 9.43 -6.87
N LEU A 151 -8.57 9.25 -7.12
CA LEU A 151 -7.53 9.88 -6.31
C LEU A 151 -7.39 11.36 -6.69
N ASP A 152 -7.37 12.21 -5.68
CA ASP A 152 -7.03 13.62 -5.82
C ASP A 152 -5.60 13.89 -5.31
N GLN A 153 -5.08 15.09 -5.59
CA GLN A 153 -3.70 15.45 -5.25
C GLN A 153 -3.42 15.40 -3.74
N SER A 154 -4.43 15.61 -2.88
CA SER A 154 -4.30 15.59 -1.41
C SER A 154 -3.93 14.23 -0.82
N LEU A 155 -3.98 13.18 -1.64
CA LEU A 155 -3.66 11.80 -1.27
C LEU A 155 -2.32 11.32 -1.84
N LEU A 156 -1.74 12.08 -2.77
CA LEU A 156 -0.53 11.72 -3.50
C LEU A 156 0.68 12.44 -2.94
N TRP A 157 1.73 11.66 -2.77
CA TRP A 157 2.97 12.08 -2.14
C TRP A 157 4.16 11.81 -3.07
N THR A 158 5.13 12.72 -3.09
CA THR A 158 6.37 12.55 -3.86
C THR A 158 7.54 12.36 -2.90
N PRO A 159 8.31 11.26 -3.02
CA PRO A 159 9.48 11.04 -2.19
C PRO A 159 10.67 11.80 -2.77
N SER A 160 11.51 12.38 -1.92
CA SER A 160 12.79 12.94 -2.35
C SER A 160 13.91 12.48 -1.44
N LYS A 161 14.96 11.93 -2.05
CA LYS A 161 16.07 11.33 -1.33
C LYS A 161 16.86 12.39 -0.55
N ARG A 162 17.25 12.03 0.67
CA ARG A 162 18.24 12.71 1.51
C ARG A 162 19.36 11.74 1.89
N ASP A 163 20.44 12.24 2.46
CA ASP A 163 21.58 11.43 2.88
C ASP A 163 21.19 10.36 3.93
N ASP A 164 20.19 10.65 4.76
CA ASP A 164 19.78 9.81 5.88
C ASP A 164 18.27 9.52 5.92
N GLY A 165 17.62 9.55 4.75
CA GLY A 165 16.22 9.17 4.60
C GLY A 165 15.57 9.79 3.36
N ILE A 166 14.29 10.11 3.48
CA ILE A 166 13.49 10.77 2.44
C ILE A 166 12.71 11.95 3.04
N LEU A 167 12.49 12.95 2.22
CA LEU A 167 11.32 13.83 2.35
C LEU A 167 10.12 13.14 1.74
N ILE A 168 8.95 13.40 2.33
CA ILE A 168 7.65 13.03 1.76
C ILE A 168 6.94 14.36 1.50
N ARG A 169 6.85 14.76 0.23
CA ARG A 169 6.30 16.06 -0.18
C ARG A 169 4.89 15.92 -0.73
N THR A 170 4.12 17.00 -0.66
CA THR A 170 2.86 17.09 -1.37
C THR A 170 3.11 17.13 -2.89
N LEU A 171 2.20 16.55 -3.68
CA LEU A 171 2.38 16.47 -5.13
C LEU A 171 2.46 17.86 -5.81
N ASN A 172 1.74 18.85 -5.29
CA ASN A 172 1.58 20.16 -5.92
C ASN A 172 2.53 21.25 -5.37
N ASN A 173 3.32 20.96 -4.33
CA ASN A 173 4.21 21.96 -3.73
C ASN A 173 5.41 21.29 -3.06
N ASP A 174 6.57 21.38 -3.71
CA ASP A 174 7.80 20.76 -3.20
C ASP A 174 8.35 21.40 -1.91
N ASN A 175 7.81 22.55 -1.49
CA ASN A 175 8.16 23.18 -0.21
C ASN A 175 7.24 22.75 0.93
N VAL A 176 6.26 21.87 0.68
CA VAL A 176 5.27 21.44 1.67
C VAL A 176 5.44 19.94 1.90
N VAL A 177 5.79 19.56 3.14
CA VAL A 177 6.29 18.22 3.45
C VAL A 177 5.63 17.64 4.70
N MET A 178 5.63 16.31 4.83
CA MET A 178 5.28 15.63 6.06
C MET A 178 6.29 15.98 7.16
N ASP A 179 5.79 16.39 8.33
CA ASP A 179 6.59 16.87 9.46
C ASP A 179 6.00 16.38 10.79
N VAL A 180 6.83 16.36 11.81
CA VAL A 180 6.41 16.16 13.20
C VAL A 180 6.08 17.52 13.80
N ALA A 181 4.90 17.64 14.42
CA ALA A 181 4.46 18.92 14.99
C ALA A 181 5.49 19.49 15.97
N LYS A 182 5.89 20.75 15.74
CA LYS A 182 6.86 21.49 16.57
C LYS A 182 8.23 20.81 16.72
N GLY A 183 8.56 19.83 15.86
CA GLY A 183 9.76 19.00 16.01
C GLY A 183 9.80 18.15 17.28
N GLY A 184 8.65 17.93 17.94
CA GLY A 184 8.58 17.19 19.20
C GLY A 184 8.82 15.69 18.99
N ILE A 185 9.99 15.19 19.40
CA ILE A 185 10.33 13.76 19.28
C ILE A 185 9.95 13.02 20.55
N VAL A 186 8.64 12.93 20.77
CA VAL A 186 8.01 12.30 21.93
C VAL A 186 6.74 11.59 21.47
N GLU A 187 6.35 10.55 22.22
CA GLU A 187 5.12 9.79 21.98
C GLU A 187 3.87 10.68 22.00
N GLY A 188 2.94 10.41 21.09
CA GLY A 188 1.67 11.13 20.96
C GLY A 188 1.76 12.44 20.16
N VAL A 189 2.95 12.86 19.72
CA VAL A 189 3.08 14.10 18.94
C VAL A 189 2.46 13.91 17.55
N PRO A 190 1.56 14.81 17.10
CA PRO A 190 0.95 14.72 15.79
C PRO A 190 1.94 14.76 14.63
N VAL A 191 1.64 13.98 13.59
CA VAL A 191 2.25 14.16 12.27
C VAL A 191 1.38 15.14 11.47
N ILE A 192 2.01 16.17 10.95
CA ILE A 192 1.38 17.30 10.27
C ILE A 192 2.01 17.52 8.88
N ILE A 193 1.50 18.52 8.19
CA ILE A 193 2.21 19.16 7.09
C ILE A 193 2.99 20.37 7.58
N GLY A 194 4.25 20.49 7.16
CA GLY A 194 5.12 21.63 7.45
C GLY A 194 5.66 22.30 6.18
N GLN A 195 6.12 23.53 6.33
CA GLN A 195 7.01 24.16 5.34
C GLN A 195 8.39 23.50 5.43
N GLN A 196 8.99 23.21 4.28
CA GLN A 196 10.28 22.54 4.22
C GLN A 196 11.35 23.41 4.90
N SER A 197 11.95 22.88 5.96
CA SER A 197 12.97 23.54 6.78
C SER A 197 14.29 22.75 6.83
N TYR A 198 14.36 21.63 6.11
CA TYR A 198 15.48 20.69 6.15
C TYR A 198 15.79 20.11 7.53
N SER A 199 14.83 20.20 8.47
CA SER A 199 14.95 19.58 9.78
C SER A 199 14.96 18.04 9.68
N MET A 200 15.51 17.41 10.73
CA MET A 200 15.43 15.96 10.91
C MET A 200 14.00 15.48 11.19
N SER A 201 13.11 16.36 11.66
CA SER A 201 11.69 16.03 11.89
C SER A 201 10.90 15.83 10.59
N GLN A 202 11.43 16.33 9.47
CA GLN A 202 10.87 16.18 8.12
C GLN A 202 11.53 15.05 7.32
N THR A 203 12.47 14.33 7.93
CA THR A 203 13.21 13.25 7.27
C THR A 203 12.71 11.92 7.78
N TRP A 204 12.36 11.04 6.86
CA TRP A 204 11.67 9.79 7.15
C TRP A 204 12.40 8.60 6.54
N PHE A 205 12.20 7.41 7.08
CA PHE A 205 12.63 6.18 6.43
C PHE A 205 11.65 5.05 6.75
N PHE A 206 11.42 4.20 5.77
CA PHE A 206 10.66 2.97 6.00
C PHE A 206 11.61 1.90 6.56
N SER A 207 11.14 1.09 7.51
CA SER A 207 11.88 -0.10 7.98
C SER A 207 12.31 -0.97 6.80
N MET A 208 13.47 -1.65 6.87
CA MET A 208 13.94 -2.56 5.81
C MET A 208 13.09 -3.82 5.68
#